data_AF-A0A2E6N335-F1
#
_entry.id   AF-A0A2E6N335-F1
#
_cell.length_a   1.000
_cell.length_b   1.000
_cell.length_c   1.000
_cell.angle_alpha   90.00
_cell.angle_beta   90.00
_cell.angle_gamma   90.00
#
_symmetry.space_group_name_H-M   'P 1'
#
loop_
_entity.id
_entity.type
_entity.pdbx_description
1 polymer ?
#
loop_
_entity_poly.entity_id
_entity_poly.type
_entity_poly.pdbx_seq_one_letter_code
_entity_poly.pdbx_strand_id
1 'polypeptide(L)'
;MAKKYVVAIVLGAFLGVFAYTAILKTIPVEIQNAPDWRNLDVGLQEARDSDKLVLVDVYEDGCKYCRTMEREVYPDMTVRAVLDAGYIPVKVNGNADVTIRFQGQELSSRTWAQRQGIYVFPGTLVLDSNGNQLKRRTGFMSTDELRQFLYR
;
A
#
# COMPACT_ATOMS: atom_id res chain seq x y z
N MET A 1 28.62 -34.59 36.52
CA MET A 1 27.30 -34.67 35.87
C MET A 1 26.62 -33.30 35.70
N ALA A 2 26.68 -32.38 36.68
CA ALA A 2 26.06 -31.05 36.62
C ALA A 2 26.43 -30.15 35.40
N LYS A 3 27.68 -30.16 34.94
CA LYS A 3 28.16 -29.28 33.84
C LYS A 3 27.43 -29.47 32.51
N LYS A 4 27.00 -30.71 32.18
CA LYS A 4 26.27 -31.00 30.93
C LYS A 4 24.85 -30.43 30.97
N TYR A 5 24.21 -30.45 32.14
CA TYR A 5 22.88 -29.85 32.33
C TYR A 5 22.92 -28.32 32.27
N VAL A 6 23.96 -27.69 32.83
CA VAL A 6 24.16 -26.23 32.73
C VAL A 6 24.29 -25.80 31.27
N VAL A 7 25.09 -26.51 30.47
CA VAL A 7 25.24 -26.22 29.03
C VAL A 7 23.92 -26.41 28.27
N ALA A 8 23.17 -27.47 28.54
CA ALA A 8 21.88 -27.72 27.91
C ALA A 8 20.84 -26.63 28.23
N ILE A 9 20.78 -26.15 29.48
CA ILE A 9 19.88 -25.07 29.90
C ILE A 9 20.24 -23.76 29.20
N VAL A 10 21.52 -23.41 29.14
CA VAL A 10 21.98 -22.18 28.47
C VAL A 10 21.66 -22.22 26.97
N LEU A 11 21.90 -23.35 26.31
CA LEU A 11 21.56 -23.54 24.89
C LEU A 11 20.05 -23.49 24.65
N GLY A 12 19.26 -24.13 25.51
CA GLY A 12 17.79 -24.09 25.44
C GLY A 12 17.24 -22.68 25.64
N ALA A 13 17.78 -21.92 26.60
CA ALA A 13 17.41 -20.52 26.82
C ALA A 13 17.80 -19.64 25.61
N PHE A 14 19.00 -19.83 25.05
CA PHE A 14 19.45 -19.11 23.86
C PHE A 14 18.56 -19.40 22.65
N LEU A 15 18.25 -20.67 22.39
CA LEU A 15 17.34 -21.08 21.32
C LEU A 15 15.92 -20.56 21.54
N GLY A 16 15.43 -20.55 22.79
CA GLY A 16 14.13 -19.98 23.14
C GLY A 16 14.05 -18.47 22.91
N VAL A 17 15.06 -17.71 23.31
CA VAL A 17 15.15 -16.26 23.06
C VAL A 17 15.26 -15.98 21.56
N PHE A 18 16.08 -16.75 20.85
CA PHE A 18 16.21 -16.64 19.40
C PHE A 18 14.88 -16.91 18.68
N ALA A 19 14.19 -18.01 19.01
CA ALA A 19 12.89 -18.34 18.44
C ALA A 19 11.84 -17.27 18.77
N TYR A 20 11.79 -16.79 20.02
CA TYR A 20 10.88 -15.73 20.44
C TYR A 20 11.09 -14.42 19.66
N THR A 21 12.34 -13.98 19.53
CA THR A 21 12.66 -12.75 18.78
C THR A 21 12.42 -12.90 17.28
N ALA A 22 12.60 -14.09 16.70
CA ALA A 22 12.26 -14.39 15.32
C ALA A 22 10.74 -14.30 15.09
N ILE A 23 9.94 -14.91 15.98
CA ILE A 23 8.47 -14.88 15.90
C ILE A 23 7.95 -13.43 15.98
N LEU A 24 8.44 -12.63 16.94
CA LEU A 24 7.99 -11.24 17.10
C LEU A 24 8.26 -10.38 15.84
N LYS A 25 9.33 -10.65 15.10
CA LYS A 25 9.64 -9.92 13.85
C LYS A 25 8.75 -10.30 12.67
N THR A 26 8.09 -11.45 12.73
CA THR A 26 7.25 -11.97 11.64
C THR A 26 5.78 -11.60 11.75
N ILE A 27 5.35 -10.99 12.87
CA ILE A 27 3.97 -10.54 13.03
C ILE A 27 3.73 -9.36 12.07
N PRO A 28 2.75 -9.45 11.15
CA PRO A 28 2.40 -8.32 10.29
C PRO A 28 1.92 -7.17 11.18
N VAL A 29 2.52 -5.99 11.01
CA VAL A 29 2.10 -4.79 11.72
C VAL A 29 0.74 -4.39 11.19
N GLU A 30 -0.29 -4.53 12.01
CA GLU A 30 -1.61 -3.99 11.70
C GLU A 30 -1.53 -2.45 11.76
N ILE A 31 -1.86 -1.80 10.64
CA ILE A 31 -1.87 -0.35 10.54
C ILE A 31 -3.27 0.11 10.89
N GLN A 32 -3.42 0.67 12.09
CA GLN A 32 -4.69 1.25 12.54
C GLN A 32 -5.15 2.32 11.55
N ASN A 33 -6.43 2.31 11.20
CA ASN A 33 -7.07 3.27 10.30
C ASN A 33 -6.55 3.26 8.85
N ALA A 34 -5.86 2.19 8.41
CA ALA A 34 -5.47 2.04 7.01
C ALA A 34 -6.70 2.10 6.08
N PRO A 35 -6.56 2.66 4.85
CA PRO A 35 -7.60 2.56 3.85
C PRO A 35 -7.90 1.11 3.51
N ASP A 36 -9.17 0.86 3.19
CA ASP A 36 -9.62 -0.45 2.77
C ASP A 36 -9.26 -0.67 1.29
N TRP A 37 -8.00 -1.06 1.05
CA TRP A 37 -7.42 -1.12 -0.29
C TRP A 37 -8.12 -2.12 -1.20
N ARG A 38 -8.45 -1.68 -2.42
CA ARG A 38 -9.01 -2.50 -3.50
C ARG A 38 -7.97 -2.83 -4.56
N ASN A 39 -8.20 -3.93 -5.27
CA ASN A 39 -7.60 -4.14 -6.58
C ASN A 39 -8.20 -3.15 -7.59
N LEU A 40 -7.47 -2.87 -8.67
CA LEU A 40 -7.84 -1.82 -9.62
C LEU A 40 -9.20 -2.05 -10.29
N ASP A 41 -9.50 -3.28 -10.69
CA ASP A 41 -10.75 -3.64 -11.35
C ASP A 41 -11.94 -3.49 -10.39
N VAL A 42 -11.83 -4.04 -9.18
CA VAL A 42 -12.85 -3.94 -8.13
C VAL A 42 -13.07 -2.48 -7.76
N GLY A 43 -12.00 -1.71 -7.53
CA GLY A 43 -12.12 -0.31 -7.13
C GLY A 43 -12.75 0.56 -8.21
N LEU A 44 -12.47 0.30 -9.49
CA LEU A 44 -13.15 0.98 -10.59
C LEU A 44 -14.63 0.60 -10.70
N GLN A 45 -14.98 -0.65 -10.41
CA GLN A 45 -16.38 -1.07 -10.38
C GLN A 45 -17.13 -0.37 -9.23
N GLU A 46 -16.60 -0.41 -8.01
CA GLU A 46 -17.18 0.27 -6.85
C GLU A 46 -17.32 1.79 -7.08
N ALA A 47 -16.34 2.41 -7.75
CA ALA A 47 -16.39 3.82 -8.10
C ALA A 47 -17.53 4.16 -9.06
N ARG A 48 -17.84 3.28 -10.03
CA ARG A 48 -18.99 3.43 -10.93
C ARG A 48 -20.31 3.30 -10.19
N ASP A 49 -20.39 2.35 -9.26
CA ASP A 49 -21.63 2.06 -8.52
C ASP A 49 -21.94 3.13 -7.47
N SER A 50 -20.91 3.82 -6.96
CA SER A 50 -21.02 4.81 -5.88
C SER A 50 -20.79 6.26 -6.30
N ASP A 51 -20.56 6.53 -7.59
CA ASP A 51 -20.21 7.85 -8.16
C ASP A 51 -19.04 8.53 -7.42
N LYS A 52 -18.02 7.73 -7.06
CA LYS A 52 -16.80 8.18 -6.39
C LYS A 52 -15.62 8.21 -7.35
N LEU A 53 -14.60 8.99 -7.00
CA LEU A 53 -13.31 8.95 -7.68
C LEU A 53 -12.47 7.75 -7.20
N VAL A 54 -11.44 7.38 -7.93
CA VAL A 54 -10.49 6.36 -7.49
C VAL A 54 -9.16 7.00 -7.13
N LEU A 55 -8.72 6.83 -5.89
CA LEU A 55 -7.33 7.09 -5.51
C LEU A 55 -6.52 5.84 -5.82
N VAL A 56 -5.44 5.95 -6.60
CA VAL A 56 -4.52 4.82 -6.79
C VAL A 56 -3.16 5.11 -6.16
N ASP A 57 -2.78 4.30 -5.18
CA ASP A 57 -1.41 4.21 -4.66
C ASP A 57 -0.61 3.21 -5.51
N VAL A 58 0.31 3.73 -6.31
CA VAL A 58 1.21 2.93 -7.14
C VAL A 58 2.54 2.78 -6.41
N TYR A 59 2.81 1.57 -5.93
CA TYR A 59 3.95 1.26 -5.08
C TYR A 59 4.87 0.21 -5.70
N GLU A 60 5.98 -0.07 -5.03
CA GLU A 60 6.79 -1.28 -5.22
C GLU A 60 7.24 -1.83 -3.86
N ASP A 61 7.61 -3.11 -3.80
CA ASP A 61 7.94 -3.78 -2.54
C ASP A 61 9.22 -3.21 -1.87
N GLY A 62 10.19 -2.78 -2.66
CA GLY A 62 11.47 -2.22 -2.20
C GLY A 62 11.39 -0.77 -1.70
N CYS A 63 10.30 -0.06 -1.98
CA CYS A 63 10.21 1.38 -1.81
C CYS A 63 9.98 1.81 -0.35
N LYS A 64 11.02 2.41 0.26
CA LYS A 64 10.97 2.93 1.63
C LYS A 64 9.87 3.99 1.81
N TYR A 65 9.77 4.93 0.87
CA TYR A 65 8.81 6.03 0.94
C TYR A 65 7.36 5.57 0.78
N CYS A 66 7.11 4.53 -0.01
CA CYS A 66 5.80 3.90 -0.16
C CYS A 66 5.33 3.33 1.18
N ARG A 67 6.22 2.57 1.85
CA ARG A 67 5.95 2.05 3.21
C ARG A 67 5.81 3.15 4.26
N THR A 68 6.44 4.31 4.08
CA THR A 68 6.25 5.46 4.98
C THR A 68 4.86 6.07 4.76
N MET A 69 4.45 6.31 3.51
CA MET A 69 3.09 6.82 3.23
C MET A 69 2.00 5.86 3.74
N GLU A 70 2.18 4.55 3.53
CA GLU A 70 1.28 3.52 4.03
C GLU A 70 1.11 3.51 5.54
N ARG A 71 2.18 3.77 6.30
CA ARG A 71 2.14 3.73 7.77
C ARG A 71 1.75 5.05 8.42
N GLU A 72 2.09 6.18 7.80
CA GLU A 72 2.04 7.48 8.45
C GLU A 72 1.06 8.47 7.79
N VAL A 73 0.82 8.34 6.49
CA VAL A 73 0.10 9.35 5.70
C VAL A 73 -1.31 8.89 5.37
N TYR A 74 -1.46 7.72 4.73
CA TYR A 74 -2.77 7.20 4.37
C TYR A 74 -3.68 6.93 5.59
N PRO A 75 -3.19 6.45 6.75
CA PRO A 75 -4.02 6.22 7.93
C PRO A 75 -4.30 7.48 8.76
N ASP A 76 -3.72 8.63 8.41
CA ASP A 76 -3.97 9.88 9.12
C ASP A 76 -5.47 10.22 9.08
N MET A 77 -6.04 10.62 10.22
CA MET A 77 -7.48 10.87 10.33
C MET A 77 -7.98 11.93 9.36
N THR A 78 -7.18 12.96 9.05
CA THR A 78 -7.56 14.02 8.13
C THR A 78 -7.53 13.57 6.68
N VAL A 79 -6.60 12.68 6.32
CA VAL A 79 -6.55 12.04 5.00
C VAL A 79 -7.71 11.07 4.84
N ARG A 80 -7.96 10.22 5.85
CA ARG A 80 -9.07 9.26 5.82
C ARG A 80 -10.43 9.94 5.70
N ALA A 81 -10.64 11.06 6.41
CA ALA A 81 -11.87 11.85 6.27
C ALA A 81 -12.14 12.29 4.83
N VAL A 82 -11.10 12.68 4.08
CA VAL A 82 -11.23 13.08 2.67
C VAL A 82 -11.43 11.85 1.77
N LEU A 83 -10.65 10.80 1.99
CA LEU A 83 -10.75 9.57 1.21
C LEU A 83 -12.13 8.93 1.33
N ASP A 84 -12.66 8.76 2.55
CA ASP A 84 -13.93 8.08 2.77
C ASP A 84 -15.12 8.86 2.21
N ALA A 85 -15.01 10.19 2.19
CA ALA A 85 -16.05 11.06 1.66
C ALA A 85 -16.23 10.94 0.13
N GLY A 86 -15.14 10.73 -0.64
CA GLY A 86 -15.21 10.89 -2.10
C GLY A 86 -14.40 9.91 -2.94
N TYR A 87 -13.65 9.00 -2.33
CA TYR A 87 -12.70 8.14 -3.03
C TYR A 87 -12.89 6.66 -2.72
N ILE A 88 -12.61 5.83 -3.72
CA ILE A 88 -12.32 4.40 -3.57
C ILE A 88 -10.79 4.24 -3.56
N PRO A 89 -10.17 3.75 -2.47
CA PRO A 89 -8.73 3.56 -2.40
C PRO A 89 -8.32 2.25 -3.10
N VAL A 90 -7.44 2.37 -4.07
CA VAL A 90 -6.87 1.26 -4.84
C VAL A 90 -5.36 1.23 -4.64
N LYS A 91 -4.79 0.04 -4.60
CA LYS A 91 -3.34 -0.15 -4.48
C LYS A 91 -2.81 -1.05 -5.60
N VAL A 92 -1.76 -0.62 -6.29
CA VAL A 92 -1.17 -1.36 -7.42
C VAL A 92 0.34 -1.42 -7.27
N ASN A 93 0.91 -2.64 -7.34
CA ASN A 93 2.36 -2.79 -7.45
C ASN A 93 2.80 -2.48 -8.89
N GLY A 94 3.30 -1.27 -9.11
CA GLY A 94 3.72 -0.78 -10.41
C GLY A 94 5.07 -1.31 -10.89
N ASN A 95 5.77 -2.13 -10.10
CA ASN A 95 7.02 -2.77 -10.49
C ASN A 95 6.93 -4.31 -10.59
N ALA A 96 5.72 -4.86 -10.57
CA ALA A 96 5.48 -6.30 -10.72
C ALA A 96 4.95 -6.66 -12.12
N ASP A 97 5.08 -7.93 -12.51
CA ASP A 97 4.48 -8.49 -13.73
C ASP A 97 3.20 -9.27 -13.44
N VAL A 98 2.37 -8.75 -12.53
CA VAL A 98 1.07 -9.36 -12.23
C VAL A 98 0.06 -8.88 -13.26
N THR A 99 -0.68 -9.81 -13.87
CA THR A 99 -1.77 -9.48 -14.78
C THR A 99 -2.87 -8.74 -14.03
N ILE A 100 -3.25 -7.57 -14.54
CA ILE A 100 -4.40 -6.80 -14.08
C ILE A 100 -5.34 -6.52 -15.25
N ARG A 101 -6.61 -6.27 -14.92
CA ARG A 101 -7.63 -5.89 -15.90
C ARG A 101 -7.92 -4.40 -15.79
N PHE A 102 -7.85 -3.69 -16.92
CA PHE A 102 -8.15 -2.27 -16.98
C PHE A 102 -8.84 -1.94 -18.31
N GLN A 103 -10.02 -1.34 -18.25
CA GLN A 103 -10.82 -0.95 -19.43
C GLN A 103 -11.00 -2.09 -20.46
N GLY A 104 -11.25 -3.31 -19.98
CA GLY A 104 -11.44 -4.49 -20.83
C GLY A 104 -10.16 -5.08 -21.43
N GLN A 105 -8.98 -4.53 -21.11
CA GLN A 105 -7.68 -5.09 -21.50
C GLN A 105 -7.01 -5.78 -20.32
N GLU A 106 -6.30 -6.86 -20.59
CA GLU A 106 -5.38 -7.49 -19.65
C GLU A 106 -3.93 -7.08 -19.99
N LEU A 107 -3.19 -6.66 -18.98
CA LEU A 107 -1.80 -6.22 -19.10
C LEU A 107 -1.09 -6.39 -17.75
N SER A 108 0.23 -6.36 -17.74
CA SER A 108 0.96 -6.38 -16.47
C SER A 108 0.79 -5.07 -15.70
N SER A 109 0.82 -5.15 -14.37
CA SER A 109 0.73 -3.97 -13.50
C SER A 109 1.86 -2.98 -13.74
N ARG A 110 3.07 -3.46 -14.09
CA ARG A 110 4.18 -2.60 -14.54
C ARG A 110 3.87 -1.85 -15.83
N THR A 111 3.38 -2.54 -16.86
CA THR A 111 3.02 -1.87 -18.12
C THR A 111 1.88 -0.88 -17.92
N TRP A 112 0.89 -1.22 -17.09
CA TRP A 112 -0.16 -0.29 -16.71
C TRP A 112 0.38 0.95 -16.00
N ALA A 113 1.22 0.81 -14.97
CA ALA A 113 1.80 1.93 -14.25
C ALA A 113 2.60 2.86 -15.16
N GLN A 114 3.40 2.30 -16.08
CA GLN A 114 4.14 3.08 -17.07
C GLN A 114 3.22 3.84 -18.04
N ARG A 115 2.10 3.23 -18.46
CA ARG A 115 1.09 3.92 -19.29
C ARG A 115 0.41 5.08 -18.55
N GLN A 116 0.27 5.00 -17.23
CA GLN A 116 -0.16 6.12 -16.38
C GLN A 116 0.97 7.13 -16.09
N GLY A 117 2.14 6.96 -16.71
CA GLY A 117 3.29 7.84 -16.51
C GLY A 117 3.97 7.70 -15.14
N ILE A 118 3.82 6.56 -14.46
CA ILE A 118 4.51 6.25 -13.21
C ILE A 118 5.73 5.39 -13.52
N TYR A 119 6.91 6.01 -13.45
CA TYR A 119 8.21 5.34 -13.63
C TYR A 119 9.05 5.33 -12.34
N VAL A 120 8.63 6.09 -11.33
CA VAL A 120 9.29 6.23 -10.02
C VAL A 120 8.23 6.16 -8.94
N PHE A 121 8.60 5.61 -7.77
CA PHE A 121 7.67 5.31 -6.69
C PHE A 121 7.96 6.12 -5.42
N PRO A 122 6.95 6.45 -4.60
CA PRO A 122 5.52 6.17 -4.83
C PRO A 122 4.94 7.04 -5.95
N GLY A 123 3.90 6.54 -6.61
CA GLY A 123 3.05 7.28 -7.51
C GLY A 123 1.64 7.37 -6.95
N THR A 124 1.00 8.53 -7.03
CA THR A 124 -0.38 8.70 -6.61
C THR A 124 -1.20 9.24 -7.78
N LEU A 125 -2.27 8.53 -8.12
CA LEU A 125 -3.20 8.90 -9.20
C LEU A 125 -4.58 9.20 -8.62
N VAL A 126 -5.31 10.08 -9.30
CA VAL A 126 -6.76 10.17 -9.16
C VAL A 126 -7.36 9.85 -10.52
N LEU A 127 -8.25 8.84 -10.55
CA LEU A 127 -9.01 8.48 -11.73
C LEU A 127 -10.49 8.82 -11.52
N ASP A 128 -11.21 9.09 -12.60
CA ASP A 128 -12.67 9.04 -12.58
C ASP A 128 -13.18 7.59 -12.56
N SER A 129 -14.50 7.42 -12.42
CA SER A 129 -15.14 6.09 -12.42
C SER A 129 -14.97 5.32 -13.74
N ASN A 130 -14.59 6.00 -14.83
CA ASN A 130 -14.28 5.36 -16.12
C ASN A 130 -12.81 4.93 -16.24
N GLY A 131 -11.97 5.29 -15.27
CA GLY A 131 -10.54 5.04 -15.27
C GLY A 131 -9.73 6.13 -15.99
N ASN A 132 -10.33 7.26 -16.35
CA ASN A 132 -9.56 8.37 -16.93
C ASN A 132 -8.75 9.06 -15.85
N GLN A 133 -7.49 9.34 -16.14
CA GLN A 133 -6.59 10.01 -15.21
C GLN A 133 -6.92 11.50 -15.08
N LEU A 134 -7.37 11.92 -13.90
CA LEU A 134 -7.64 13.32 -13.57
C LEU A 134 -6.40 14.00 -12.99
N LYS A 135 -5.66 13.28 -12.13
CA LYS A 135 -4.45 13.79 -11.47
C LYS A 135 -3.38 12.72 -11.37
N ARG A 136 -2.14 13.20 -11.31
CA ARG A 136 -0.96 12.36 -11.08
C ARG A 136 0.08 13.15 -10.30
N ARG A 137 0.67 12.49 -9.31
CA ARG A 137 1.88 12.93 -8.63
C ARG A 137 2.83 11.75 -8.45
N THR A 138 4.12 12.05 -8.48
CA THR A 138 5.18 11.08 -8.19
C THR A 138 6.01 11.57 -7.02
N GLY A 139 6.62 10.65 -6.29
CA GLY A 139 7.36 10.92 -5.07
C GLY A 139 6.47 10.94 -3.83
N PHE A 140 7.15 10.93 -2.68
CA PHE A 140 6.52 11.00 -1.37
C PHE A 140 5.64 12.24 -1.21
N MET A 141 4.52 12.07 -0.51
CA MET A 141 3.70 13.16 0.00
C MET A 141 3.56 13.03 1.50
N SER A 142 3.75 14.13 2.22
CA SER A 142 3.30 14.28 3.61
C SER A 142 1.77 14.31 3.70
N THR A 143 1.24 14.19 4.91
CA THR A 143 -0.19 14.27 5.22
C THR A 143 -0.86 15.50 4.61
N ASP A 144 -0.29 16.69 4.83
CA ASP A 144 -0.86 17.94 4.31
C ASP A 144 -0.81 18.01 2.78
N GLU A 145 0.27 17.53 2.19
CA GLU A 145 0.42 17.49 0.75
C GLU A 145 -0.58 16.55 0.07
N LEU A 146 -0.77 15.35 0.62
CA LEU A 146 -1.77 14.41 0.10
C LEU A 146 -3.17 14.99 0.29
N ARG A 147 -3.47 15.55 1.46
CA ARG A 147 -4.76 16.19 1.73
C ARG A 147 -5.04 17.30 0.71
N GLN A 148 -4.09 18.20 0.47
CA GLN A 148 -4.22 19.26 -0.54
C GLN A 148 -4.39 18.72 -1.96
N PHE A 149 -3.69 17.64 -2.30
CA PHE A 149 -3.82 16.97 -3.59
C PHE A 149 -5.24 16.44 -3.83
N LEU A 150 -5.92 15.97 -2.78
CA LEU A 150 -7.30 15.44 -2.84
C LEU A 150 -8.38 16.54 -2.85
N TYR A 151 -8.17 17.69 -2.20
CA TYR A 151 -9.22 18.72 -2.09
C TYR A 151 -9.51 19.54 -3.36
N ARG A 152 -8.57 19.59 -4.31
CA ARG A 152 -8.70 20.41 -5.54
C ARG A 152 -9.10 19.55 -6.74
#